data_AF-A0AAU5B8L5-F1
#
_entry.id   AF-A0AAU5B8L5-F1
#
_cell.length_a   1.000
_cell.length_b   1.000
_cell.length_c   1.000
_cell.angle_alpha   90.00
_cell.angle_beta   90.00
_cell.angle_gamma   90.00
#
_symmetry.space_group_name_H-M   'P 1'
#
loop_
_entity.id
_entity.type
_entity.pdbx_description
1 polymer ?
#
loop_
_entity_poly.entity_id
_entity_poly.type
_entity_poly.pdbx_seq_one_letter_code
_entity_poly.pdbx_strand_id
1 'polypeptide(L)'
;MAPAGWTASTSTTGTAADAVDDDASTRFSSGAAQAPGQYLQVDLGKKGRADRVVFDTGSSTGDYPRGYTASVSTDGTHWTDVVTDAPGAGQFTTVDLPHRQVRYVRLTLTASAGNWWSVADVRACTDPR
;
A
#
# COMPACT_ATOMS: atom_id res chain seq x y z
N MET A 1 9.52 -9.75 7.47
CA MET A 1 9.01 -9.22 8.75
C MET A 1 8.24 -7.95 8.51
N ALA A 2 6.91 -8.08 8.32
CA ALA A 2 5.97 -7.02 8.64
C ALA A 2 6.28 -6.54 10.07
N PRO A 3 6.69 -5.28 10.24
CA PRO A 3 7.17 -4.83 11.55
C PRO A 3 6.04 -4.83 12.58
N ALA A 4 6.32 -5.34 13.79
CA ALA A 4 5.36 -5.38 14.88
C ALA A 4 4.66 -4.02 15.09
N GLY A 5 3.32 -4.04 15.21
CA GLY A 5 2.48 -2.87 15.49
C GLY A 5 1.95 -2.14 14.25
N TRP A 6 2.17 -2.66 13.05
CA TRP A 6 1.52 -2.14 11.85
C TRP A 6 0.04 -2.54 11.82
N THR A 7 -0.79 -1.65 11.28
CA THR A 7 -2.21 -1.93 11.00
C THR A 7 -2.57 -1.40 9.63
N ALA A 8 -3.67 -1.89 9.07
CA ALA A 8 -4.14 -1.44 7.76
C ALA A 8 -5.67 -1.28 7.73
N SER A 9 -6.13 -0.40 6.85
CA SER A 9 -7.55 -0.16 6.57
C SER A 9 -7.78 0.00 5.08
N THR A 10 -9.02 -0.24 4.64
CA THR A 10 -9.42 -0.17 3.23
C THR A 10 -10.77 0.51 3.09
N SER A 11 -11.06 1.06 1.91
CA SER A 11 -12.41 1.48 1.53
C SER A 11 -13.31 0.34 1.05
N THR A 12 -12.77 -0.87 0.89
CA THR A 12 -13.50 -2.03 0.39
C THR A 12 -13.87 -2.97 1.54
N THR A 13 -14.48 -4.13 1.22
CA THR A 13 -14.81 -5.17 2.21
C THR A 13 -13.67 -6.17 2.43
N GLY A 14 -12.52 -5.95 1.81
CA GLY A 14 -11.34 -6.81 1.94
C GLY A 14 -10.72 -6.76 3.33
N THR A 15 -10.07 -7.84 3.74
CA THR A 15 -9.31 -7.89 4.99
C THR A 15 -7.99 -7.14 4.82
N ALA A 16 -7.94 -5.87 5.23
CA ALA A 16 -6.72 -5.06 5.09
C ALA A 16 -5.54 -5.57 5.95
N ALA A 17 -5.83 -6.19 7.10
CA ALA A 17 -4.81 -6.70 8.01
C ALA A 17 -3.89 -7.76 7.38
N ASP A 18 -4.43 -8.53 6.42
CA ASP A 18 -3.71 -9.55 5.65
C ASP A 18 -2.65 -8.94 4.70
N ALA A 19 -2.50 -7.61 4.63
CA ALA A 19 -1.42 -6.97 3.88
C ALA A 19 -0.22 -6.61 4.77
N VAL A 20 -0.31 -6.79 6.10
CA VAL A 20 0.71 -6.37 7.07
C VAL A 20 0.95 -7.44 8.15
N ASP A 21 0.70 -8.70 7.84
CA ASP A 21 0.81 -9.84 8.75
C ASP A 21 2.09 -10.67 8.56
N ASP A 22 2.93 -10.36 7.56
CA ASP A 22 4.14 -11.11 7.16
C ASP A 22 3.86 -12.53 6.68
N ASP A 23 2.63 -12.82 6.25
CA ASP A 23 2.24 -14.12 5.72
C ASP A 23 1.92 -14.02 4.22
N ALA A 24 2.88 -14.39 3.38
CA ALA A 24 2.69 -14.37 1.93
C ALA A 24 1.61 -15.35 1.41
N SER A 25 1.00 -16.17 2.27
CA SER A 25 -0.14 -17.04 1.92
C SER A 25 -1.51 -16.35 2.08
N THR A 26 -1.60 -15.26 2.84
CA THR A 26 -2.78 -14.40 2.98
C THR A 26 -2.63 -13.16 2.09
N ARG A 27 -3.73 -12.41 1.90
CA ARG A 27 -3.68 -11.12 1.20
C ARG A 27 -4.91 -10.27 1.47
N PHE A 28 -4.72 -8.96 1.52
CA PHE A 28 -5.80 -8.04 1.17
C PHE A 28 -6.24 -8.30 -0.27
N SER A 29 -7.55 -8.30 -0.50
CA SER A 29 -8.15 -8.28 -1.83
C SER A 29 -9.32 -7.30 -1.83
N SER A 30 -9.44 -6.48 -2.87
CA SER A 30 -10.52 -5.49 -3.02
C SER A 30 -11.90 -6.12 -2.96
N GLY A 31 -12.03 -7.41 -3.29
CA GLY A 31 -13.30 -8.16 -3.34
C GLY A 31 -14.25 -7.69 -4.45
N ALA A 32 -13.78 -6.77 -5.30
CA ALA A 32 -14.54 -6.15 -6.37
C ALA A 32 -13.59 -5.67 -7.48
N ALA A 33 -14.18 -5.39 -8.65
CA ALA A 33 -13.50 -4.69 -9.74
C ALA A 33 -12.85 -3.39 -9.22
N GLN A 34 -11.67 -3.08 -9.77
CA GLN A 34 -10.97 -1.84 -9.45
C GLN A 34 -11.81 -0.64 -9.89
N ALA A 35 -11.92 0.35 -9.01
CA ALA A 35 -12.59 1.62 -9.27
C ALA A 35 -11.80 2.79 -8.64
N PRO A 36 -11.78 3.96 -9.30
CA PRO A 36 -11.16 5.15 -8.74
C PRO A 36 -11.69 5.48 -7.35
N GLY A 37 -10.78 5.83 -6.43
CA GLY A 37 -11.10 6.16 -5.04
C GLY A 37 -11.03 4.98 -4.08
N GLN A 38 -10.97 3.73 -4.56
CA GLN A 38 -10.66 2.59 -3.68
C GLN A 38 -9.27 2.76 -3.08
N TYR A 39 -9.09 2.50 -1.78
CA TYR A 39 -7.79 2.65 -1.14
C TYR A 39 -7.43 1.50 -0.22
N LEU A 40 -6.12 1.30 -0.06
CA LEU A 40 -5.49 0.55 1.03
C LEU A 40 -4.54 1.51 1.75
N GLN A 41 -4.69 1.61 3.07
CA GLN A 41 -3.92 2.48 3.95
C GLN A 41 -3.22 1.66 5.00
N VAL A 42 -1.94 1.95 5.24
CA VAL A 42 -1.10 1.32 6.26
C VAL A 42 -0.68 2.36 7.30
N ASP A 43 -0.90 2.06 8.59
CA ASP A 43 -0.26 2.73 9.72
C ASP A 43 0.98 1.92 10.11
N LEU A 44 2.15 2.54 10.01
CA LEU A 44 3.45 1.96 10.36
C LEU A 44 3.69 1.89 11.89
N GLY A 45 2.66 2.22 12.69
CA GLY A 45 2.63 2.15 14.15
C GLY A 45 3.29 3.35 14.85
N LYS A 46 4.29 3.96 14.22
CA LYS A 46 4.98 5.16 14.74
C LYS A 46 5.49 6.04 13.61
N LYS A 47 5.70 7.33 13.91
CA LYS A 47 6.44 8.24 13.03
C LYS A 47 7.89 7.77 12.94
N GLY A 48 8.38 7.56 11.73
CA GLY A 48 9.74 7.13 11.46
C GLY A 48 10.24 7.61 10.10
N ARG A 49 11.52 7.39 9.83
CA ARG A 49 12.06 7.53 8.47
C ARG A 49 11.83 6.20 7.74
N ALA A 50 11.41 6.28 6.48
CA ALA A 50 11.40 5.17 5.55
C ALA A 50 11.86 5.72 4.20
N ASP A 51 12.75 5.01 3.51
CA ASP A 51 13.24 5.44 2.19
C ASP A 51 12.41 4.82 1.07
N ARG A 52 11.77 3.69 1.36
CA ARG A 52 10.87 2.99 0.44
C ARG A 52 9.79 2.23 1.17
N VAL A 53 8.61 2.19 0.59
CA VAL A 53 7.53 1.27 0.95
C VAL A 53 7.11 0.49 -0.29
N VAL A 54 7.00 -0.83 -0.17
CA VAL A 54 6.65 -1.74 -1.26
C VAL A 54 5.37 -2.46 -0.90
N PHE A 55 4.38 -2.39 -1.79
CA PHE A 55 3.18 -3.21 -1.77
C PHE A 55 3.39 -4.37 -2.75
N ASP A 56 3.35 -5.59 -2.22
CA ASP A 56 3.64 -6.84 -2.93
C ASP A 56 2.32 -7.59 -3.16
N THR A 57 1.95 -7.86 -4.41
CA THR A 57 0.75 -8.66 -4.72
C THR A 57 0.92 -10.15 -4.41
N GLY A 58 2.11 -10.58 -3.99
CA GLY A 58 2.47 -11.98 -3.83
C GLY A 58 2.29 -12.75 -5.14
N SER A 59 1.75 -13.97 -5.06
CA SER A 59 1.45 -14.79 -6.23
C SER A 59 0.29 -14.26 -7.09
N SER A 60 -0.46 -13.25 -6.64
CA SER A 60 -1.58 -12.65 -7.38
C SER A 60 -1.10 -11.61 -8.39
N THR A 61 -0.15 -11.99 -9.26
CA THR A 61 0.58 -11.07 -10.15
C THR A 61 -0.30 -10.37 -11.21
N GLY A 62 -1.56 -10.77 -11.36
CA GLY A 62 -2.57 -10.10 -12.20
C GLY A 62 -3.36 -9.00 -11.48
N ASP A 63 -3.36 -9.01 -10.14
CA ASP A 63 -4.19 -8.17 -9.26
C ASP A 63 -3.45 -6.90 -8.80
N TYR A 64 -2.55 -6.37 -9.62
CA TYR A 64 -1.86 -5.11 -9.37
C TYR A 64 -2.77 -3.90 -9.63
N PRO A 65 -2.55 -2.76 -8.96
CA PRO A 65 -3.35 -1.56 -9.20
C PRO A 65 -3.15 -1.08 -10.65
N ARG A 66 -4.23 -0.85 -11.40
CA ARG A 66 -4.11 -0.40 -12.81
C ARG A 66 -3.71 1.06 -12.94
N GLY A 67 -4.01 1.86 -11.93
CA GLY A 67 -3.56 3.24 -11.78
C GLY A 67 -3.69 3.63 -10.32
N TYR A 68 -2.75 4.41 -9.79
CA TYR A 68 -2.74 4.80 -8.38
C TYR A 68 -2.09 6.15 -8.12
N THR A 69 -2.54 6.77 -7.03
CA THR A 69 -1.82 7.83 -6.32
C THR A 69 -1.34 7.26 -4.98
N ALA A 70 -0.09 7.56 -4.62
CA ALA A 70 0.46 7.24 -3.31
C ALA A 70 0.55 8.52 -2.48
N SER A 71 -0.05 8.51 -1.30
CA SER A 71 -0.01 9.62 -0.35
C SER A 71 0.61 9.16 0.98
N VAL A 72 1.31 10.06 1.65
CA VAL A 72 1.86 9.83 2.98
C VAL A 72 1.37 10.85 3.99
N SER A 73 1.38 10.45 5.27
CA SER A 73 1.03 11.32 6.38
C SER A 73 1.83 10.98 7.63
N THR A 74 1.97 11.94 8.54
CA THR A 74 2.48 11.69 9.89
C THR A 74 1.37 11.63 10.94
N ASP A 75 0.19 12.21 10.67
CA ASP A 75 -0.92 12.36 11.63
C ASP A 75 -2.21 11.64 11.22
N GLY A 76 -2.28 11.11 9.99
CA GLY A 76 -3.43 10.41 9.46
C GLY A 76 -4.53 11.34 8.93
N THR A 77 -4.37 12.65 9.06
CA THR A 77 -5.38 13.65 8.67
C THR A 77 -4.88 14.55 7.54
N HIS A 78 -3.62 14.98 7.57
CA HIS A 78 -3.00 15.76 6.52
C HIS A 78 -2.14 14.86 5.64
N TRP A 79 -2.44 14.84 4.35
CA TRP A 79 -1.81 13.93 3.38
C TRP A 79 -1.01 14.72 2.35
N THR A 80 0.11 14.15 1.94
CA THR A 80 0.93 14.66 0.84
C THR A 80 1.09 13.57 -0.20
N ASP A 81 0.75 13.86 -1.44
CA ASP A 81 0.98 12.96 -2.56
C ASP A 81 2.48 12.91 -2.87
N VAL A 82 3.00 11.69 -2.98
CA VAL A 82 4.40 11.39 -3.33
C VAL A 82 4.50 10.69 -4.68
N VAL A 83 3.40 10.11 -5.16
CA VAL A 83 3.21 9.60 -6.51
C VAL A 83 1.81 10.01 -6.95
N THR A 84 1.67 10.56 -8.15
CA THR A 84 0.37 11.02 -8.68
C THR A 84 0.06 10.30 -9.98
N ASP A 85 -1.09 9.64 -10.01
CA ASP A 85 -1.68 8.96 -11.19
C ASP A 85 -0.68 8.10 -12.00
N ALA A 86 0.06 7.25 -11.29
CA ALA A 86 1.01 6.33 -11.90
C ALA A 86 0.36 4.99 -12.29
N PRO A 87 0.80 4.36 -13.39
CA PRO A 87 0.38 2.99 -13.69
C PRO A 87 1.08 2.00 -12.75
N GLY A 88 0.36 0.95 -12.34
CA GLY A 88 0.99 -0.21 -11.71
C GLY A 88 1.47 -1.21 -12.76
N ALA A 89 2.53 -1.94 -12.43
CA ALA A 89 3.11 -2.95 -13.33
C ALA A 89 3.54 -4.19 -12.53
N GLY A 90 2.72 -5.25 -12.61
CA GLY A 90 3.05 -6.55 -12.02
C GLY A 90 3.13 -6.54 -10.50
N GLN A 91 3.99 -7.40 -9.94
CA GLN A 91 3.94 -7.79 -8.54
C GLN A 91 4.18 -6.65 -7.54
N PHE A 92 5.06 -5.71 -7.85
CA PHE A 92 5.53 -4.72 -6.88
C PHE A 92 5.03 -3.32 -7.24
N THR A 93 4.34 -2.69 -6.30
CA THR A 93 4.09 -1.24 -6.33
C THR A 93 5.01 -0.58 -5.32
N THR A 94 5.99 0.16 -5.82
CA THR A 94 7.03 0.79 -5.00
C THR A 94 6.75 2.28 -4.83
N VAL A 95 6.82 2.75 -3.59
CA VAL A 95 6.70 4.16 -3.20
C VAL A 95 8.03 4.60 -2.60
N ASP A 96 8.78 5.40 -3.34
CA ASP A 96 10.04 5.98 -2.85
C ASP A 96 9.77 7.21 -1.96
N LEU A 97 10.43 7.26 -0.81
CA LEU A 97 10.20 8.24 0.27
C LEU A 97 11.51 8.88 0.78
N PRO A 98 12.42 9.32 -0.10
CA PRO A 98 13.76 9.75 0.31
C PRO A 98 13.71 10.79 1.43
N HIS A 99 14.26 10.42 2.58
CA HIS A 99 14.42 11.27 3.76
C HIS A 99 13.12 11.83 4.40
N ARG A 100 11.95 11.24 4.12
CA ARG A 100 10.68 11.69 4.69
C ARG A 100 10.40 11.07 6.07
N GLN A 101 9.79 11.85 6.95
CA GLN A 101 9.11 11.28 8.11
C GLN A 101 7.72 10.82 7.68
N VAL A 102 7.38 9.57 7.98
CA VAL A 102 6.11 8.96 7.62
C VAL A 102 5.61 8.11 8.79
N ARG A 103 4.30 8.09 8.96
CA ARG A 103 3.60 7.10 9.79
C ARG A 103 2.54 6.37 8.99
N TYR A 104 1.89 7.06 8.05
CA TYR A 104 0.85 6.48 7.22
C TYR A 104 1.23 6.52 5.76
N VAL A 105 0.92 5.46 5.03
CA VAL A 105 1.02 5.37 3.58
C VAL A 105 -0.31 4.89 3.04
N ARG A 106 -0.81 5.52 1.98
CA ARG A 106 -2.07 5.13 1.33
C ARG A 106 -1.85 5.03 -0.17
N LEU A 107 -2.25 3.91 -0.74
CA LEU A 107 -2.47 3.77 -2.17
C LEU A 107 -3.96 3.97 -2.45
N THR A 108 -4.28 4.91 -3.34
CA THR A 108 -5.63 5.14 -3.84
C THR A 108 -5.67 4.85 -5.32
N LEU A 109 -6.56 3.98 -5.77
CA LEU A 109 -6.73 3.65 -7.17
C LEU A 109 -7.24 4.87 -7.95
N THR A 110 -6.72 5.06 -9.16
CA THR A 110 -7.13 6.10 -10.10
C THR A 110 -7.73 5.55 -11.38
N ALA A 111 -7.56 4.25 -11.65
CA ALA A 111 -8.07 3.59 -12.85
C ALA A 111 -9.11 2.51 -12.52
N SER A 112 -10.03 2.28 -13.47
CA SER A 112 -10.98 1.18 -13.42
C SER A 112 -10.43 -0.06 -14.11
N ALA A 113 -10.77 -1.25 -13.60
CA ALA A 113 -10.45 -2.52 -14.25
C ALA A 113 -11.38 -3.64 -13.80
N GLY A 114 -11.65 -4.62 -14.69
CA GLY A 114 -12.42 -5.81 -14.31
C GLY A 114 -11.68 -6.76 -13.36
N ASN A 115 -10.35 -6.62 -13.26
CA ASN A 115 -9.53 -7.37 -12.31
C ASN A 115 -9.76 -6.86 -10.89
N TRP A 116 -9.44 -7.70 -9.90
CA TRP A 116 -9.37 -7.26 -8.51
C TRP A 116 -8.04 -6.57 -8.24
N TRP A 117 -7.90 -6.00 -7.05
CA TRP A 117 -6.63 -5.48 -6.54
C TRP A 117 -6.27 -6.22 -5.25
N SER A 118 -5.08 -6.81 -5.20
CA SER A 118 -4.62 -7.60 -4.07
C SER A 118 -3.26 -7.10 -3.56
N VAL A 119 -3.01 -7.23 -2.26
CA VAL A 119 -1.71 -6.99 -1.61
C VAL A 119 -1.50 -8.07 -0.56
N ALA A 120 -0.53 -8.95 -0.79
CA ALA A 120 -0.14 -10.00 0.15
C ALA A 120 0.73 -9.46 1.29
N ASP A 121 1.61 -8.49 1.01
CA ASP A 121 2.51 -7.95 2.01
C ASP A 121 2.87 -6.49 1.71
N VAL A 122 3.07 -5.72 2.77
CA VAL A 122 3.66 -4.38 2.71
C VAL A 122 4.96 -4.38 3.50
N ARG A 123 6.03 -3.90 2.88
CA ARG A 123 7.38 -3.84 3.49
C ARG A 123 7.92 -2.43 3.39
N ALA A 124 8.57 -1.95 4.46
CA ALA A 124 9.33 -0.70 4.45
C ALA A 124 10.82 -0.98 4.53
N CYS A 125 11.61 -0.23 3.77
CA CYS A 125 13.06 -0.22 3.86
C CYS A 125 13.53 1.11 4.45
N THR A 126 14.44 1.02 5.41
CA THR A 126 15.20 2.15 5.96
C THR A 126 16.65 1.93 5.60
N ASP A 127 17.27 2.85 4.88
CA ASP A 127 18.70 2.83 4.62
C ASP A 127 19.46 3.15 5.92
N PRO A 128 20.29 2.22 6.45
CA PRO A 128 21.19 2.55 7.54
C PRO A 128 22.29 3.47 7.01
N ARG A 129 22.12 4.78 7.20
CA ARG A 129 23.20 5.75 6.94
C ARG A 129 24.47 5.42 7.72
#